data_AF-A0A5B7SRB7-F1
#
_entry.id   AF-A0A5B7SRB7-F1
#
_cell.length_a   1.000
_cell.length_b   1.000
_cell.length_c   1.000
_cell.angle_alpha   90.00
_cell.angle_beta   90.00
_cell.angle_gamma   90.00
#
_symmetry.space_group_name_H-M   'P 1'
#
loop_
_entity.id
_entity.type
_entity.pdbx_description
1 polymer ?
#
loop_
_entity_poly.entity_id
_entity_poly.type
_entity_poly.pdbx_seq_one_letter_code
_entity_poly.pdbx_strand_id
1 'polypeptide(L)'
;MTNLETWTLIFSIGAVIASVYAIGESKKSNAIAERATSTNKKIAKRQGVIALHMAWADIHDIDPNNLITSHVVKAINALSLTASLWNHDVIEKSILYQSYWQAYKELYDQLICIDTKLPGKGKSCKDCISEDIKKAYRLMDEALLSQVLTTKV
;
A
#
# COMPACT_ATOMS: atom_id res chain seq x y z
N MET A 1 19.45 62.38 -17.65
CA MET A 1 18.88 61.25 -16.89
C MET A 1 18.02 61.82 -15.79
N THR A 2 16.73 61.44 -15.77
CA THR A 2 15.80 61.91 -14.74
C THR A 2 15.98 61.08 -13.47
N ASN A 3 15.70 61.64 -12.29
CA ASN A 3 15.81 60.90 -11.01
C ASN A 3 15.05 59.57 -11.02
N LEU A 4 14.00 59.46 -11.83
CA LEU A 4 13.17 58.26 -11.98
C LEU A 4 13.91 57.07 -12.64
N GLU A 5 14.79 57.34 -13.61
CA GLU A 5 15.61 56.33 -14.29
C GLU A 5 16.66 55.73 -13.35
N THR A 6 17.21 56.55 -12.45
CA THR A 6 18.19 56.10 -11.46
C THR A 6 17.54 55.19 -10.40
N TRP A 7 16.33 55.51 -9.93
CA TRP A 7 15.60 54.67 -8.98
C TRP A 7 15.19 53.32 -9.57
N THR A 8 14.71 53.31 -10.82
CA THR A 8 14.30 52.07 -11.50
C THR A 8 15.48 51.12 -11.74
N LEU A 9 16.66 51.66 -12.07
CA LEU A 9 17.89 50.87 -12.18
C LEU A 9 18.23 50.17 -10.84
N ILE A 10 18.19 50.90 -9.73
CA ILE A 10 18.52 50.36 -8.39
C ILE A 10 17.53 49.26 -7.98
N PHE A 11 16.22 49.47 -8.20
CA PHE A 11 15.20 48.45 -7.90
C PHE A 11 15.39 47.18 -8.74
N SER A 12 15.74 47.31 -10.02
CA SER A 12 15.96 46.16 -10.91
C SER A 12 17.15 45.29 -10.47
N ILE A 13 18.25 45.92 -10.05
CA ILE A 13 19.44 45.22 -9.53
C ILE A 13 19.10 44.50 -8.22
N GLY A 14 18.37 45.16 -7.31
CA GLY A 14 17.91 44.56 -6.06
C GLY A 14 17.02 43.33 -6.27
N ALA A 15 16.10 43.40 -7.26
CA ALA A 15 15.23 42.30 -7.61
C ALA A 15 16.00 41.08 -8.17
N VAL A 16 17.02 41.31 -9.00
CA VAL A 16 17.87 40.23 -9.54
C VAL A 16 18.63 39.52 -8.40
N ILE A 17 19.21 40.26 -7.46
CA ILE A 17 19.94 39.67 -6.32
C ILE A 17 18.98 38.82 -5.45
N ALA A 18 17.80 39.35 -5.15
CA ALA A 18 16.78 38.62 -4.40
C ALA A 18 16.34 37.33 -5.12
N SER A 19 16.21 37.37 -6.45
CA SER A 19 15.83 36.19 -7.25
C SER A 19 16.91 35.10 -7.22
N VAL A 20 18.20 35.45 -7.30
CA VAL A 20 19.31 34.49 -7.23
C VAL A 20 19.36 33.82 -5.86
N TYR A 21 19.15 34.60 -4.80
CA TYR A 21 19.08 34.08 -3.43
C TYR A 21 17.89 33.11 -3.25
N ALA A 22 16.71 33.48 -3.76
CA ALA A 22 15.52 32.64 -3.72
C ALA A 22 15.69 31.33 -4.53
N ILE A 23 16.36 31.37 -5.69
CA ILE A 23 16.68 30.17 -6.48
C ILE A 23 17.63 29.25 -5.71
N GLY A 24 18.61 29.81 -4.99
CA GLY A 24 19.54 29.05 -4.15
C GLY A 24 18.83 28.29 -3.03
N GLU A 25 17.94 28.95 -2.30
CA GLU A 25 17.13 28.32 -1.25
C GLU A 25 16.11 27.33 -1.83
N SER A 26 15.53 27.61 -3.01
CA SER A 26 14.61 26.69 -3.69
C SER A 26 15.27 25.37 -4.06
N LYS A 27 16.54 25.39 -4.50
CA LYS A 27 17.30 24.17 -4.82
C LYS A 27 17.57 23.32 -3.57
N LYS A 28 17.91 23.96 -2.44
CA LYS A 28 18.09 23.26 -1.15
C LYS A 28 16.76 22.65 -0.68
N SER A 29 15.67 23.43 -0.78
CA SER A 29 14.33 22.97 -0.43
C SER A 29 13.89 21.77 -1.27
N ASN A 30 14.11 21.79 -2.59
CA ASN A 30 13.82 20.64 -3.46
C ASN A 30 14.63 19.39 -3.08
N ALA A 31 15.93 19.54 -2.81
CA ALA A 31 16.76 18.41 -2.40
C ALA A 31 16.32 17.82 -1.04
N ILE A 32 15.86 18.67 -0.10
CA ILE A 32 15.30 18.24 1.18
C ILE A 32 13.95 17.54 0.96
N ALA A 33 13.09 18.08 0.10
CA ALA A 33 11.79 17.50 -0.24
C ALA A 33 11.94 16.13 -0.91
N GLU A 34 12.91 15.97 -1.82
CA GLU A 34 13.23 14.68 -2.45
C GLU A 34 13.71 13.65 -1.42
N ARG A 35 14.64 14.04 -0.53
CA ARG A 35 15.12 13.19 0.57
C ARG A 35 14.00 12.82 1.53
N ALA A 36 13.14 13.78 1.91
CA ALA A 36 11.98 13.55 2.76
C ALA A 36 10.99 12.59 2.09
N THR A 37 10.69 12.77 0.80
CA THR A 37 9.81 11.88 0.03
C THR A 37 10.35 10.46 -0.02
N SER A 38 11.65 10.29 -0.29
CA SER A 38 12.29 8.96 -0.32
C SER A 38 12.30 8.29 1.06
N THR A 39 12.47 9.08 2.14
CA THR A 39 12.45 8.60 3.52
C THR A 39 11.04 8.19 3.93
N ASN A 40 10.04 9.02 3.64
CA ASN A 40 8.63 8.73 3.88
C ASN A 40 8.20 7.45 3.15
N LYS A 41 8.65 7.25 1.90
CA LYS A 41 8.40 6.01 1.16
C LYS A 41 9.00 4.79 1.86
N LYS A 42 10.23 4.88 2.38
CA LYS A 42 10.87 3.79 3.14
C LYS A 42 10.16 3.49 4.45
N ILE A 43 9.71 4.52 5.16
CA ILE A 43 8.95 4.37 6.42
C ILE A 43 7.60 3.72 6.15
N ALA A 44 6.85 4.20 5.15
CA ALA A 44 5.57 3.63 4.75
C ALA A 44 5.69 2.14 4.36
N LYS A 45 6.73 1.78 3.59
CA LYS A 45 7.07 0.39 3.28
C LYS A 45 7.26 -0.46 4.54
N ARG A 46 8.09 0.00 5.49
CA ARG A 46 8.35 -0.72 6.75
C ARG A 46 7.11 -0.86 7.62
N GLN A 47 6.34 0.21 7.77
CA GLN A 47 5.09 0.19 8.53
C GLN A 47 4.08 -0.78 7.91
N GLY A 48 3.97 -0.81 6.59
CA GLY A 48 3.13 -1.77 5.86
C GLY A 48 3.53 -3.23 6.15
N VAL A 49 4.83 -3.53 6.10
CA VAL A 49 5.34 -4.90 6.39
C VAL A 49 5.06 -5.29 7.85
N ILE A 50 5.31 -4.39 8.81
CA ILE A 50 5.03 -4.67 10.23
C ILE A 50 3.54 -4.90 10.46
N ALA A 51 2.69 -4.03 9.91
CA ALA A 51 1.23 -4.18 10.03
C ALA A 51 0.76 -5.50 9.42
N LEU A 52 1.37 -5.93 8.32
CA LEU A 52 1.08 -7.20 7.69
C LEU A 52 1.48 -8.38 8.59
N HIS A 53 2.70 -8.41 9.11
CA HIS A 53 3.10 -9.45 10.07
C HIS A 53 2.18 -9.51 11.29
N MET A 54 1.79 -8.36 11.84
CA MET A 54 0.87 -8.31 12.99
C MET A 54 -0.53 -8.81 12.63
N ALA A 55 -1.01 -8.52 11.41
CA ALA A 55 -2.31 -8.98 10.95
C ALA A 55 -2.35 -10.51 10.75
N TRP A 56 -1.22 -11.12 10.36
CA TRP A 56 -1.09 -12.55 10.13
C TRP A 56 -0.67 -13.35 11.38
N ALA A 57 -0.12 -12.71 12.42
CA ALA A 57 0.43 -13.39 13.59
C ALA A 57 -0.60 -14.15 14.45
N ASP A 58 -1.88 -13.80 14.35
CA ASP A 58 -2.95 -14.33 15.21
C ASP A 58 -4.16 -14.84 14.40
N ILE A 59 -3.93 -15.21 13.14
CA ILE A 59 -4.97 -15.86 12.33
C ILE A 59 -5.02 -17.32 12.71
N HIS A 60 -6.15 -17.71 13.28
CA HIS A 60 -6.48 -19.08 13.60
C HIS A 60 -7.23 -19.72 12.43
N ASP A 61 -7.10 -21.04 12.28
CA ASP A 61 -7.90 -21.80 11.33
C ASP A 61 -9.39 -21.61 11.61
N ILE A 62 -10.15 -21.41 10.53
CA ILE A 62 -11.59 -21.17 10.61
C ILE A 62 -12.32 -22.51 10.55
N ASP A 63 -12.78 -23.00 11.70
CA ASP A 63 -13.63 -24.20 11.77
C ASP A 63 -15.04 -23.89 11.22
N PRO A 64 -15.47 -24.51 10.10
CA PRO A 64 -16.79 -24.30 9.54
C PRO A 64 -17.93 -24.78 10.45
N ASN A 65 -17.65 -25.72 11.36
CA ASN A 65 -18.64 -26.29 12.29
C ASN A 65 -18.81 -25.45 13.56
N ASN A 66 -17.79 -24.64 13.90
CA ASN A 66 -17.79 -23.77 15.07
C ASN A 66 -17.27 -22.37 14.72
N LEU A 67 -18.06 -21.63 13.95
CA LEU A 67 -17.67 -20.31 13.46
C LEU A 67 -17.61 -19.28 14.58
N ILE A 68 -16.40 -18.80 14.87
CA ILE A 68 -16.17 -17.68 15.78
C ILE A 68 -16.08 -16.38 14.96
N THR A 69 -17.09 -15.52 15.09
CA THR A 69 -17.18 -14.27 14.32
C THR A 69 -15.93 -13.38 14.45
N SER A 70 -15.32 -13.33 15.64
CA SER A 70 -14.08 -12.58 15.87
C SER A 70 -12.92 -13.08 15.00
N HIS A 71 -12.78 -14.40 14.85
CA HIS A 71 -11.72 -15.02 14.07
C HIS A 71 -11.91 -14.72 12.58
N VAL A 72 -13.15 -14.87 12.08
CA VAL A 72 -13.47 -14.55 10.69
C VAL A 72 -13.23 -13.07 10.38
N VAL A 73 -13.59 -12.16 11.28
CA VAL A 73 -13.32 -10.72 11.10
C VAL A 73 -11.82 -10.43 11.06
N LYS A 74 -11.02 -11.05 11.94
CA LYS A 74 -9.55 -10.91 11.90
C LYS A 74 -8.97 -11.42 10.57
N ALA A 75 -9.41 -12.60 10.12
CA ALA A 75 -9.01 -13.18 8.84
C ALA A 75 -9.34 -12.27 7.65
N ILE A 76 -10.58 -11.76 7.58
CA ILE A 76 -11.01 -10.83 6.53
C ILE A 76 -10.19 -9.54 6.57
N ASN A 77 -9.87 -9.02 7.76
CA ASN A 77 -9.04 -7.82 7.90
C ASN A 77 -7.61 -8.05 7.40
N ALA A 78 -7.02 -9.22 7.66
CA ALA A 78 -5.70 -9.56 7.16
C ALA A 78 -5.68 -9.70 5.63
N LEU A 79 -6.70 -10.36 5.05
CA LEU A 79 -6.88 -10.42 3.60
C LEU A 79 -7.05 -9.02 3.01
N SER A 80 -7.86 -8.16 3.63
CA SER A 80 -8.10 -6.78 3.20
C SER A 80 -6.82 -5.95 3.22
N LEU A 81 -6.03 -6.02 4.30
CA LEU A 81 -4.75 -5.33 4.40
C LEU A 81 -3.77 -5.80 3.33
N THR A 82 -3.64 -7.12 3.15
CA THR A 82 -2.75 -7.70 2.12
C THR A 82 -3.18 -7.26 0.73
N ALA A 83 -4.50 -7.27 0.45
CA ALA A 83 -5.06 -6.82 -0.81
C ALA A 83 -4.78 -5.34 -1.08
N SER A 84 -4.94 -4.49 -0.07
CA SER A 84 -4.62 -3.06 -0.16
C SER A 84 -3.15 -2.83 -0.49
N LEU A 85 -2.24 -3.51 0.22
CA LEU A 85 -0.79 -3.40 -0.01
C LEU A 85 -0.39 -3.87 -1.41
N TRP A 86 -1.05 -4.91 -1.93
CA TRP A 86 -0.84 -5.42 -3.28
C TRP A 86 -1.39 -4.50 -4.37
N ASN A 87 -2.64 -4.05 -4.22
CA ASN A 87 -3.34 -3.25 -5.23
C ASN A 87 -2.74 -1.85 -5.38
N HIS A 88 -2.10 -1.32 -4.34
CA HIS A 88 -1.51 0.02 -4.32
C HIS A 88 0.02 0.04 -4.41
N ASP A 89 0.68 -1.11 -4.63
CA ASP A 89 2.14 -1.19 -4.79
C ASP A 89 2.94 -0.56 -3.62
N VAL A 90 2.37 -0.63 -2.41
CA VAL A 90 2.99 -0.06 -1.20
C VAL A 90 4.24 -0.85 -0.85
N ILE A 91 4.18 -2.18 -1.00
CA ILE A 91 5.29 -3.12 -0.81
C ILE A 91 5.58 -3.79 -2.16
N GLU A 92 6.81 -4.21 -2.37
CA GLU A 92 7.19 -4.94 -3.58
C GLU A 92 6.36 -6.23 -3.71
N LYS A 93 5.66 -6.37 -4.84
CA LYS A 93 4.77 -7.51 -5.11
C LYS A 93 5.49 -8.84 -4.95
N SER A 94 6.76 -8.94 -5.33
CA SER A 94 7.57 -10.15 -5.13
C SER A 94 7.64 -10.59 -3.67
N ILE A 95 7.84 -9.65 -2.74
CA ILE A 95 7.91 -9.93 -1.30
C ILE A 95 6.55 -10.36 -0.76
N LEU A 96 5.49 -9.63 -1.13
CA LEU A 96 4.12 -9.97 -0.76
C LEU A 96 3.75 -11.37 -1.25
N TYR A 97 4.08 -11.65 -2.51
CA TYR A 97 3.81 -12.91 -3.15
C TYR A 97 4.55 -14.06 -2.45
N GLN A 98 5.88 -13.98 -2.34
CA GLN A 98 6.71 -15.04 -1.76
C GLN A 98 6.36 -15.31 -0.28
N SER A 99 6.02 -14.27 0.48
CA SER A 99 5.80 -14.41 1.92
C SER A 99 4.35 -14.75 2.30
N TYR A 100 3.36 -14.29 1.53
CA TYR A 100 1.96 -14.32 1.96
C TYR A 100 0.99 -14.93 0.94
N TRP A 101 1.40 -15.18 -0.32
CA TRP A 101 0.45 -15.69 -1.33
C TRP A 101 -0.21 -17.00 -0.91
N GLN A 102 0.57 -17.97 -0.44
CA GLN A 102 0.04 -19.28 -0.07
C GLN A 102 -1.01 -19.17 1.06
N ALA A 103 -0.66 -18.47 2.14
CA ALA A 103 -1.58 -18.25 3.27
C ALA A 103 -2.80 -17.42 2.86
N TYR A 104 -2.62 -16.43 1.98
CA TYR A 104 -3.71 -15.63 1.42
C TYR A 104 -4.68 -16.50 0.62
N LYS A 105 -4.15 -17.34 -0.26
CA LYS A 105 -4.93 -18.23 -1.12
C LYS A 105 -5.72 -19.23 -0.30
N GLU A 106 -5.06 -19.92 0.63
CA GLU A 106 -5.69 -20.91 1.51
C GLU A 106 -6.85 -20.30 2.32
N LEU A 107 -6.60 -19.14 2.94
CA LEU A 107 -7.61 -18.46 3.74
C LEU A 107 -8.77 -17.94 2.90
N TYR A 108 -8.49 -17.40 1.71
CA TYR A 108 -9.52 -16.97 0.76
C TYR A 108 -10.39 -18.15 0.31
N ASP A 109 -9.75 -19.25 -0.11
CA ASP A 109 -10.42 -20.47 -0.57
C ASP A 109 -11.27 -21.10 0.54
N GLN A 110 -10.79 -21.07 1.78
CA GLN A 110 -11.56 -21.52 2.94
C GLN A 110 -12.79 -20.64 3.17
N LEU A 111 -12.63 -19.31 3.16
CA LEU A 111 -13.71 -18.36 3.45
C LEU A 111 -14.80 -18.33 2.37
N ILE A 112 -14.44 -18.47 1.09
CA ILE A 112 -15.39 -18.45 -0.03
C ILE A 112 -16.27 -19.70 -0.03
N CYS A 113 -15.78 -20.82 0.50
CA CYS A 113 -16.52 -22.10 0.60
C CYS A 113 -17.51 -22.13 1.78
N ILE A 114 -17.43 -21.19 2.72
CA ILE A 114 -18.30 -21.17 3.91
C ILE A 114 -19.56 -20.35 3.62
N ASP A 115 -20.66 -21.05 3.34
CA ASP A 115 -21.99 -20.46 3.14
C ASP A 115 -22.76 -20.20 4.45
N THR A 116 -22.28 -20.76 5.57
CA THR A 116 -22.92 -20.59 6.88
C THR A 116 -22.90 -19.12 7.31
N LYS A 117 -24.01 -18.65 7.87
CA LYS A 117 -24.14 -17.28 8.39
C LYS A 117 -23.31 -17.11 9.65
N LEU A 118 -22.58 -16.00 9.72
CA LEU A 118 -21.82 -15.60 10.89
C LEU A 118 -22.75 -15.29 12.07
N PRO A 119 -22.48 -15.87 13.26
CA PRO A 119 -23.19 -15.54 14.48
C PRO A 119 -23.17 -14.03 14.75
N GLY A 120 -24.36 -13.43 14.89
CA GLY A 120 -24.52 -12.00 15.22
C GLY A 120 -24.36 -11.01 14.06
N LYS A 121 -23.96 -11.42 12.85
CA LYS A 121 -23.87 -10.53 11.67
C LYS A 121 -24.89 -10.80 10.57
N GLY A 122 -25.49 -12.00 10.54
CA GLY A 122 -26.50 -12.38 9.53
C GLY A 122 -25.99 -12.50 8.09
N LYS A 123 -24.70 -12.23 7.85
CA LYS A 123 -23.97 -12.36 6.59
C LYS A 123 -23.13 -13.63 6.59
N SER A 124 -22.89 -14.21 5.43
CA SER A 124 -21.96 -15.33 5.27
C SER A 124 -20.50 -14.84 5.20
N CYS A 125 -19.54 -15.76 5.27
CA CYS A 125 -18.12 -15.43 5.14
C CYS A 125 -17.81 -14.83 3.77
N LYS A 126 -18.37 -15.41 2.69
CA LYS A 126 -18.25 -14.88 1.33
C LYS A 126 -18.78 -13.45 1.17
N ASP A 127 -19.84 -13.08 1.90
CA ASP A 127 -20.42 -11.73 1.84
C ASP A 127 -19.52 -10.68 2.53
N CYS A 128 -18.57 -11.13 3.35
CA CYS A 128 -17.59 -10.28 4.03
C CYS A 128 -16.34 -10.04 3.17
N ILE A 129 -16.16 -10.80 2.09
CA ILE A 129 -15.04 -10.65 1.16
C ILE A 129 -15.33 -9.47 0.22
N SER A 130 -14.50 -8.43 0.29
CA SER A 130 -14.61 -7.25 -0.58
C SER A 130 -14.09 -7.52 -1.99
N GLU A 131 -14.48 -6.66 -2.94
CA GLU A 131 -13.98 -6.73 -4.32
C GLU A 131 -12.47 -6.50 -4.42
N ASP A 132 -11.88 -5.70 -3.51
CA ASP A 132 -10.43 -5.51 -3.46
C ASP A 132 -9.68 -6.79 -3.13
N ILE A 133 -10.24 -7.61 -2.23
CA ILE A 133 -9.70 -8.93 -1.88
C ILE A 133 -9.79 -9.85 -3.11
N LYS A 134 -10.95 -9.93 -3.77
CA LYS A 134 -11.13 -10.75 -4.98
C LYS A 134 -10.18 -10.33 -6.11
N LYS A 135 -10.00 -9.02 -6.28
CA LYS A 135 -9.08 -8.45 -7.28
C LYS A 135 -7.63 -8.84 -6.97
N ALA A 136 -7.20 -8.68 -5.72
CA ALA A 136 -5.84 -9.05 -5.31
C ALA A 136 -5.58 -10.55 -5.50
N TYR A 137 -6.54 -11.41 -5.11
CA TYR A 137 -6.49 -12.85 -5.34
C TYR A 137 -6.23 -13.17 -6.81
N ARG A 138 -7.06 -12.64 -7.72
CA ARG A 138 -6.93 -12.88 -9.16
C ARG A 138 -5.57 -12.41 -9.70
N LEU A 139 -5.14 -11.21 -9.32
CA LEU A 139 -3.88 -10.64 -9.80
C LEU A 139 -2.65 -11.40 -9.29
N MET A 140 -2.69 -11.92 -8.06
CA MET A 140 -1.62 -12.76 -7.51
C MET A 140 -1.59 -14.13 -8.20
N ASP A 141 -2.75 -14.72 -8.47
CA ASP A 141 -2.86 -15.99 -9.18
C ASP A 141 -2.38 -15.89 -10.64
N GLU A 142 -2.73 -14.79 -11.34
CA GLU A 142 -2.19 -14.48 -12.67
C GLU A 142 -0.67 -14.27 -12.66
N ALA A 143 -0.14 -13.66 -11.59
CA ALA A 143 1.31 -13.48 -11.44
C ALA A 143 2.05 -14.83 -11.32
N LEU A 144 1.45 -15.84 -10.66
CA LEU A 144 1.98 -17.21 -10.63
C LEU A 144 2.15 -17.77 -12.05
N LEU A 145 1.09 -17.67 -12.85
CA LEU A 145 1.05 -18.19 -14.22
C LEU A 145 2.12 -17.53 -15.09
N SER A 146 2.33 -16.22 -14.95
CA SER A 146 3.34 -15.49 -15.72
C SER A 146 4.79 -15.88 -15.36
N GLN A 147 5.08 -16.19 -14.10
CA GLN A 147 6.41 -16.67 -13.66
C GLN A 147 6.67 -18.12 -14.09
N VAL A 148 5.64 -18.98 -14.07
CA VAL A 148 5.76 -20.38 -14.52
C VAL A 148 5.93 -20.45 -16.05
N LEU A 149 5.26 -19.59 -16.81
CA LEU A 149 5.37 -19.54 -18.29
C LEU A 149 6.74 -19.01 -18.76
N THR A 150 7.37 -18.12 -18.00
CA THR A 150 8.73 -17.61 -18.31
C THR A 150 9.84 -18.59 -17.90
N THR A 151 9.53 -19.64 -17.13
CA THR A 151 10.47 -20.70 -16.74
C THR A 151 10.31 -21.97 -17.60
N LYS A 152 9.71 -21.85 -18.79
CA LYS A 152 9.66 -22.93 -19.80
C LYS A 152 10.56 -22.60 -20.99
N VAL A 153 11.69 -23.33 -21.02
CA VAL A 153 12.65 -23.62 -22.11
C VAL A 153 13.58 -22.47 -22.53
#